data_AF-A0A356R9B1-F1
#
_entry.id   AF-A0A356R9B1-F1
#
_cell.length_a   1.000
_cell.length_b   1.000
_cell.length_c   1.000
_cell.angle_alpha   90.00
_cell.angle_beta   90.00
_cell.angle_gamma   90.00
#
_symmetry.space_group_name_H-M   'P 1'
#
loop_
_entity.id
_entity.type
_entity.pdbx_description
1 polymer ?
#
loop_
_entity_poly.entity_id
_entity_poly.type
_entity_poly.pdbx_seq_one_letter_code
_entity_poly.pdbx_strand_id
1 'polypeptide(L)'
;MHTSESMFLSIEAAVKGGKAVVSADDSIIIAMMQEALKHGRSATFYVSPAQAQAVMRVYWTPRRAKEIGYESVSKEERARIESELGVKDMGPWFSNRIQCPCGGVYGAFEFIEQGLRHHGKDWVGAVVELKNAAVLRINPAQDAFCPVCRQILPTGHWYGMYAPDGTLIYGCCSGPDVLTA
;
A
#
# COMPACT_ATOMS: atom_id res chain seq x y z
N MET A 1 -26.54 6.27 -6.42
CA MET A 1 -27.07 5.41 -5.34
C MET A 1 -26.75 3.98 -5.69
N HIS A 2 -25.88 3.31 -4.93
CA HIS A 2 -25.74 1.86 -5.03
C HIS A 2 -26.98 1.24 -4.38
N THR A 3 -27.71 0.40 -5.10
CA THR A 3 -28.78 -0.42 -4.51
C THR A 3 -28.14 -1.53 -3.69
N SER A 4 -28.83 -2.02 -2.64
CA SER A 4 -28.40 -3.18 -1.86
C SER A 4 -28.08 -4.38 -2.75
N GLU A 5 -28.83 -4.55 -3.84
CA GLU A 5 -28.61 -5.56 -4.87
C GLU A 5 -27.22 -5.45 -5.53
N SER A 6 -26.78 -4.25 -5.91
CA SER A 6 -25.45 -4.04 -6.50
C SER A 6 -24.30 -4.37 -5.55
N MET A 7 -24.52 -4.17 -4.24
CA MET A 7 -23.55 -4.53 -3.19
C MET A 7 -23.43 -6.06 -3.07
N PHE A 8 -24.54 -6.78 -3.01
CA PHE A 8 -24.51 -8.25 -2.90
C PHE A 8 -23.90 -8.90 -4.15
N LEU A 9 -24.17 -8.39 -5.36
CA LEU A 9 -23.50 -8.85 -6.57
C LEU A 9 -21.98 -8.67 -6.52
N SER A 10 -21.51 -7.55 -5.95
CA SER A 10 -20.06 -7.29 -5.78
C SER A 10 -19.45 -8.24 -4.74
N ILE A 11 -20.17 -8.54 -3.66
CA ILE A 11 -19.76 -9.52 -2.64
C ILE A 11 -19.69 -10.93 -3.25
N GLU A 12 -20.71 -11.35 -3.98
CA GLU A 12 -20.74 -12.65 -4.67
C GLU A 12 -19.59 -12.77 -5.67
N ALA A 13 -19.31 -11.72 -6.45
CA ALA A 13 -18.19 -11.70 -7.38
C ALA A 13 -16.85 -11.87 -6.66
N ALA A 14 -16.65 -11.18 -5.53
CA ALA A 14 -15.43 -11.30 -4.71
C ALA A 14 -15.27 -12.74 -4.17
N VAL A 15 -16.35 -13.32 -3.64
CA VAL A 15 -16.36 -14.69 -3.09
C VAL A 15 -16.12 -15.73 -4.18
N LYS A 16 -16.80 -15.60 -5.33
CA LYS A 16 -16.57 -16.45 -6.51
C LYS A 16 -15.13 -16.36 -7.02
N GLY A 17 -14.49 -15.19 -6.86
CA GLY A 17 -13.06 -14.97 -7.14
C GLY A 17 -12.09 -15.53 -6.09
N GLY A 18 -12.58 -16.33 -5.13
CA GLY A 18 -11.77 -16.96 -4.08
C GLY A 18 -11.34 -16.01 -2.97
N LYS A 19 -12.01 -14.84 -2.82
CA LYS A 19 -11.78 -13.91 -1.71
C LYS A 19 -12.78 -14.17 -0.57
N ALA A 20 -12.40 -13.77 0.64
CA ALA A 20 -13.32 -13.75 1.77
C ALA A 20 -13.85 -12.32 1.97
N VAL A 21 -15.15 -12.22 2.28
CA VAL A 21 -15.76 -10.97 2.77
C VAL A 21 -16.12 -11.19 4.23
N VAL A 22 -15.65 -10.30 5.10
CA VAL A 22 -15.84 -10.39 6.55
C VAL A 22 -16.60 -9.16 7.02
N SER A 23 -17.71 -9.38 7.73
CA SER A 23 -18.44 -8.34 8.44
C SER A 23 -18.35 -8.65 9.93
N ALA A 24 -17.66 -7.78 10.67
CA ALA A 24 -17.38 -7.93 12.10
C ALA A 24 -17.14 -6.54 12.71
N ASP A 25 -17.12 -6.47 14.04
CA ASP A 25 -16.74 -5.25 14.76
C ASP A 25 -15.32 -4.81 14.42
N ASP A 26 -15.08 -3.50 14.50
CA ASP A 26 -13.78 -2.88 14.19
C ASP A 26 -12.61 -3.54 14.93
N SER A 27 -12.82 -3.92 16.20
CA SER A 27 -11.79 -4.56 17.03
C SER A 27 -11.35 -5.92 16.49
N ILE A 28 -12.29 -6.70 15.93
CA ILE A 28 -11.99 -8.01 15.33
C ILE A 28 -11.22 -7.82 14.04
N ILE A 29 -11.66 -6.90 13.17
CA ILE A 29 -10.99 -6.58 11.91
C ILE A 29 -9.56 -6.07 12.16
N ILE A 30 -9.37 -5.19 13.15
CA ILE A 30 -8.05 -4.69 13.56
C ILE A 30 -7.19 -5.84 14.10
N ALA A 31 -7.74 -6.71 14.95
CA ALA A 31 -7.02 -7.86 15.49
C ALA A 31 -6.55 -8.82 14.39
N MET A 32 -7.36 -9.07 13.36
CA MET A 32 -6.97 -9.89 12.20
C MET A 32 -5.76 -9.29 11.47
N MET A 33 -5.75 -7.98 11.24
CA MET A 33 -4.62 -7.29 10.61
C MET A 33 -3.35 -7.35 11.47
N GLN A 34 -3.49 -7.16 12.78
CA GLN A 34 -2.38 -7.23 13.74
C GLN A 34 -1.81 -8.65 13.85
N GLU A 35 -2.65 -9.68 13.81
CA GLU A 35 -2.23 -11.07 13.84
C GLU A 35 -1.44 -11.44 12.57
N ALA A 36 -1.93 -11.03 11.39
CA ALA A 36 -1.19 -11.22 10.15
C ALA A 36 0.19 -10.53 10.21
N LEU A 37 0.22 -9.30 10.72
CA LEU A 37 1.44 -8.52 10.88
C LEU A 37 2.43 -9.21 11.83
N LYS A 38 1.96 -9.62 13.01
CA LYS A 38 2.76 -10.27 14.06
C LYS A 38 3.40 -11.58 13.59
N HIS A 39 2.69 -12.34 12.76
CA HIS A 39 3.12 -13.67 12.31
C HIS A 39 3.74 -13.68 10.91
N GLY A 40 4.11 -12.52 10.36
CA GLY A 40 4.76 -12.44 9.05
C GLY A 40 3.89 -12.91 7.88
N ARG A 41 2.57 -13.01 8.06
CA ARG A 41 1.65 -13.51 7.02
C ARG A 41 1.29 -12.39 6.06
N SER A 42 1.42 -12.66 4.76
CA SER A 42 1.03 -11.72 3.72
C SER A 42 -0.50 -11.65 3.58
N ALA A 43 -1.06 -10.46 3.64
CA ALA A 43 -2.49 -10.22 3.43
C ALA A 43 -2.76 -8.82 2.88
N THR A 44 -3.83 -8.66 2.11
CA THR A 44 -4.31 -7.35 1.65
C THR A 44 -5.71 -7.14 2.19
N PHE A 45 -5.90 -6.05 2.93
CA PHE A 45 -7.17 -5.68 3.55
C PHE A 45 -7.76 -4.47 2.84
N TYR A 46 -9.05 -4.57 2.50
CA TYR A 46 -9.88 -3.48 2.01
C TYR A 46 -10.83 -3.12 3.13
N VAL A 47 -10.51 -2.05 3.86
CA VAL A 47 -11.11 -1.74 5.18
C VAL A 47 -11.48 -0.27 5.25
N SER A 48 -12.16 0.15 6.32
CA SER A 48 -12.38 1.58 6.53
C SER A 48 -11.03 2.28 6.78
N PRO A 49 -10.88 3.56 6.41
CA PRO A 49 -9.64 4.28 6.72
C PRO A 49 -9.31 4.34 8.21
N ALA A 50 -10.34 4.40 9.08
CA ALA A 50 -10.15 4.37 10.53
C ALA A 50 -9.54 3.05 11.02
N GLN A 51 -10.01 1.91 10.51
CA GLN A 51 -9.47 0.59 10.82
C GLN A 51 -8.01 0.48 10.37
N ALA A 52 -7.69 0.90 9.14
CA ALA A 52 -6.32 0.84 8.63
C ALA A 52 -5.38 1.79 9.40
N GLN A 53 -5.82 3.00 9.71
CA GLN A 53 -5.05 3.95 10.50
C GLN A 53 -4.76 3.44 11.92
N ALA A 54 -5.70 2.71 12.54
CA ALA A 54 -5.48 2.12 13.86
C ALA A 54 -4.27 1.18 13.86
N VAL A 55 -4.12 0.36 12.82
CA VAL A 55 -2.95 -0.52 12.65
C VAL A 55 -1.68 0.31 12.36
N MET A 56 -1.76 1.27 11.44
CA MET A 56 -0.61 2.09 11.05
C MET A 56 -0.04 2.89 12.23
N ARG A 57 -0.89 3.43 13.13
CA ARG A 57 -0.44 4.17 14.33
C ARG A 57 0.37 3.31 15.29
N VAL A 58 0.04 2.03 15.41
CA VAL A 58 0.78 1.09 16.25
C VAL A 58 2.08 0.67 15.57
N TYR A 59 2.03 0.49 14.25
CA TYR A 59 3.15 -0.02 13.48
C TYR A 59 4.26 1.00 13.21
N TRP A 60 3.91 2.20 12.75
CA TRP A 60 4.85 3.25 12.36
C TRP A 60 5.22 4.12 13.55
N THR A 61 6.28 3.73 14.25
CA THR A 61 6.92 4.59 15.25
C THR A 61 7.92 5.54 14.57
N PRO A 62 8.21 6.73 15.15
CA PRO A 62 9.24 7.63 14.62
C PRO A 62 10.60 6.95 14.46
N ARG A 63 10.94 6.06 15.40
CA ARG A 63 12.16 5.24 15.33
C ARG A 63 12.17 4.35 14.09
N ARG A 64 11.11 3.56 13.88
CA ARG A 64 11.01 2.65 12.74
C ARG A 64 11.00 3.42 11.41
N ALA A 65 10.27 4.52 11.34
CA ALA A 65 10.24 5.37 10.15
C ALA A 65 11.66 5.86 9.79
N LYS A 66 12.43 6.32 10.78
CA LYS A 66 13.81 6.75 10.59
C LYS A 66 14.75 5.61 10.18
N GLU A 67 14.66 4.45 10.85
CA GLU A 67 15.51 3.28 10.56
C GLU A 67 15.32 2.77 9.13
N ILE A 68 14.09 2.83 8.61
CA ILE A 68 13.73 2.32 7.28
C ILE A 68 13.85 3.39 6.18
N GLY A 69 14.00 4.67 6.56
CA GLY A 69 13.96 5.79 5.62
C GLY A 69 12.56 6.05 5.05
N TYR A 70 11.50 5.77 5.83
CA TYR A 70 10.12 6.07 5.47
C TYR A 70 9.86 7.57 5.56
N GLU A 71 10.10 8.27 4.45
CA GLU A 71 10.13 9.73 4.37
C GLU A 71 9.06 10.26 3.43
N SER A 72 8.71 11.54 3.58
CA SER A 72 7.77 12.19 2.67
C SER A 72 8.34 12.21 1.25
N VAL A 73 7.54 11.78 0.30
CA VAL A 73 7.80 11.97 -1.13
C VAL A 73 7.72 13.47 -1.42
N SER A 74 8.68 14.00 -2.17
CA SER A 74 8.77 15.44 -2.43
C SER A 74 7.61 15.92 -3.32
N LYS A 75 7.33 17.22 -3.32
CA LYS A 75 6.30 17.79 -4.21
C LYS A 75 6.69 17.61 -5.68
N GLU A 76 7.97 17.75 -5.99
CA GLU A 76 8.54 17.65 -7.33
C GLU A 76 8.38 16.23 -7.88
N GLU A 77 8.63 15.22 -7.05
CA GLU A 77 8.43 13.84 -7.48
C GLU A 77 6.97 13.45 -7.59
N ARG A 78 6.10 13.91 -6.67
CA ARG A 78 4.64 13.70 -6.83
C ARG A 78 4.13 14.36 -8.12
N ALA A 79 4.60 15.56 -8.44
CA ALA A 79 4.29 16.22 -9.70
C ALA A 79 4.82 15.43 -10.91
N ARG A 80 6.01 14.81 -10.80
CA ARG A 80 6.56 13.93 -11.83
C ARG A 80 5.73 12.67 -12.03
N ILE A 81 5.28 12.04 -10.95
CA ILE A 81 4.37 10.88 -11.00
C ILE A 81 3.07 11.26 -11.71
N GLU A 82 2.52 12.43 -11.40
CA GLU A 82 1.30 12.91 -12.04
C GLU A 82 1.49 13.19 -13.53
N SER A 83 2.54 13.92 -13.90
CA SER A 83 2.77 14.32 -15.29
C SER A 83 3.21 13.17 -16.19
N GLU A 84 4.11 12.29 -15.72
CA GLU A 84 4.70 11.22 -16.54
C GLU A 84 3.90 9.92 -16.49
N LEU A 85 3.30 9.59 -15.33
CA LEU A 85 2.60 8.32 -15.13
C LEU A 85 1.07 8.48 -15.17
N GLY A 86 0.57 9.71 -15.15
CA GLY A 86 -0.86 10.01 -15.23
C GLY A 86 -1.65 9.56 -14.00
N VAL A 87 -1.00 9.51 -12.83
CA VAL A 87 -1.61 9.20 -11.54
C VAL A 87 -1.81 10.50 -10.77
N LYS A 88 -3.07 10.85 -10.48
CA LYS A 88 -3.41 12.11 -9.78
C LYS A 88 -2.69 12.21 -8.43
N ASP A 89 -2.22 13.40 -8.06
CA ASP A 89 -1.70 13.64 -6.71
C ASP A 89 -2.82 13.39 -5.68
N MET A 90 -2.62 12.40 -4.82
CA MET A 90 -3.58 12.03 -3.79
C MET A 90 -3.38 12.77 -2.46
N GLY A 91 -2.35 13.62 -2.36
CA GLY A 91 -1.96 14.24 -1.09
C GLY A 91 -0.65 13.65 -0.56
N PRO A 92 -0.42 13.70 0.77
CA PRO A 92 0.85 13.29 1.36
C PRO A 92 1.19 11.83 1.05
N TRP A 93 2.38 11.60 0.49
CA TRP A 93 2.92 10.27 0.25
C TRP A 93 4.20 10.08 1.05
N PHE A 94 4.41 8.86 1.48
CA PHE A 94 5.61 8.44 2.19
C PHE A 94 6.16 7.19 1.52
N SER A 95 7.48 7.09 1.45
CA SER A 95 8.18 6.02 0.76
C SER A 95 9.60 5.91 1.28
N ASN A 96 10.13 4.70 1.39
CA ASN A 96 11.57 4.51 1.48
C ASN A 96 12.24 4.52 0.09
N ARG A 97 13.57 4.63 0.10
CA ARG A 97 14.44 4.49 -1.08
C ARG A 97 15.30 3.27 -0.93
N ILE A 98 15.39 2.49 -2.01
CA ILE A 98 16.27 1.32 -2.09
C ILE A 98 17.34 1.61 -3.13
N GLN A 99 18.60 1.67 -2.66
CA GLN A 99 19.75 1.91 -3.51
C GLN A 99 20.22 0.60 -4.13
N CYS A 100 20.30 0.55 -5.46
CA CYS A 100 20.92 -0.55 -6.17
C CYS A 100 22.44 -0.33 -6.27
N PRO A 101 23.27 -1.40 -6.20
CA PRO A 101 24.71 -1.31 -6.44
C PRO A 101 25.10 -0.72 -7.80
N CYS A 102 24.23 -0.80 -8.81
CA CYS A 102 24.48 -0.18 -10.13
C CYS A 102 24.27 1.35 -10.15
N GLY A 103 23.88 1.96 -9.02
CA GLY A 103 23.59 3.39 -8.90
C GLY A 103 22.12 3.76 -9.08
N GLY A 104 21.29 2.86 -9.63
CA GLY A 104 19.84 3.08 -9.72
C GLY A 104 19.15 3.14 -8.35
N VAL A 105 18.07 3.91 -8.24
CA VAL A 105 17.28 4.05 -7.02
C VAL A 105 15.86 3.61 -7.29
N TYR A 106 15.27 2.85 -6.36
CA TYR A 106 13.87 2.50 -6.37
C TYR A 106 13.15 3.21 -5.23
N GLY A 107 12.13 4.01 -5.53
CA GLY A 107 11.23 4.58 -4.54
C GLY A 107 9.82 4.80 -5.08
N ALA A 108 9.15 5.87 -4.67
CA ALA A 108 7.74 6.10 -4.98
C ALA A 108 7.44 6.12 -6.49
N PHE A 109 8.23 6.83 -7.29
CA PHE A 109 8.04 6.87 -8.73
C PHE A 109 8.17 5.48 -9.36
N GLU A 110 9.26 4.77 -9.07
CA GLU A 110 9.53 3.44 -9.62
C GLU A 110 8.49 2.42 -9.15
N PHE A 111 7.99 2.57 -7.93
CA PHE A 111 6.89 1.76 -7.40
C PHE A 111 5.59 1.94 -8.18
N ILE A 112 5.20 3.17 -8.48
CA ILE A 112 4.02 3.44 -9.31
C ILE A 112 4.23 2.95 -10.74
N GLU A 113 5.38 3.23 -11.34
CA GLU A 113 5.72 2.75 -12.68
C GLU A 113 5.66 1.21 -12.74
N GLN A 114 6.21 0.53 -11.75
CA GLN A 114 6.13 -0.91 -11.64
C GLN A 114 4.67 -1.37 -11.50
N GLY A 115 3.87 -0.74 -10.63
CA GLY A 115 2.46 -1.07 -10.45
C GLY A 115 1.64 -0.92 -11.75
N LEU A 116 1.88 0.15 -12.50
CA LEU A 116 1.23 0.38 -13.80
C LEU A 116 1.59 -0.70 -14.82
N ARG A 117 2.85 -1.13 -14.87
CA ARG A 117 3.28 -2.22 -15.76
C ARG A 117 2.64 -3.57 -15.41
N HIS A 118 2.47 -3.87 -14.12
CA HIS A 118 1.97 -5.17 -13.67
C HIS A 118 0.44 -5.28 -13.66
N HIS A 119 -0.25 -4.19 -13.31
CA HIS A 119 -1.69 -4.20 -13.07
C HIS A 119 -2.48 -3.38 -14.11
N GLY A 120 -1.81 -2.57 -14.92
CA GLY A 120 -2.45 -1.63 -15.84
C GLY A 120 -2.93 -0.36 -15.16
N LYS A 121 -3.23 0.65 -15.99
CA LYS A 121 -3.63 1.99 -15.53
C LYS A 121 -4.97 1.99 -14.80
N ASP A 122 -5.93 1.20 -15.29
CA ASP A 122 -7.28 1.15 -14.71
C ASP A 122 -7.28 0.62 -13.28
N TRP A 123 -6.44 -0.37 -12.99
CA TRP A 123 -6.34 -0.93 -11.65
C TRP A 123 -5.71 0.06 -10.66
N VAL A 124 -4.59 0.69 -11.05
CA VAL A 124 -3.93 1.72 -10.23
C VAL A 124 -4.88 2.89 -10.01
N GLY A 125 -5.55 3.35 -11.07
CA GLY A 125 -6.62 4.36 -11.04
C GLY A 125 -7.74 4.02 -10.05
N ALA A 126 -8.26 2.80 -10.12
CA ALA A 126 -9.35 2.35 -9.24
C ALA A 126 -8.95 2.35 -7.76
N VAL A 127 -7.71 1.93 -7.45
CA VAL A 127 -7.20 1.93 -6.07
C VAL A 127 -7.05 3.34 -5.52
N VAL A 128 -6.54 4.28 -6.34
CA VAL A 128 -6.37 5.68 -5.91
C VAL A 128 -7.70 6.43 -5.79
N GLU A 129 -8.75 5.96 -6.47
CA GLU A 129 -10.08 6.56 -6.44
C GLU A 129 -10.99 5.98 -5.33
N LEU A 130 -10.50 5.08 -4.49
CA LEU A 130 -11.24 4.57 -3.33
C LEU A 130 -11.47 5.70 -2.31
N LYS A 131 -12.68 6.27 -2.31
CA LYS A 131 -13.04 7.41 -1.42
C LYS A 131 -13.37 7.01 0.01
N ASN A 132 -13.91 5.80 0.21
CA ASN A 132 -14.47 5.35 1.49
C ASN A 132 -13.79 4.08 2.03
N ALA A 133 -12.75 3.61 1.35
CA ALA A 133 -12.00 2.43 1.74
C ALA A 133 -10.51 2.74 1.67
N ALA A 134 -9.76 2.13 2.60
CA ALA A 134 -8.32 2.08 2.57
C ALA A 134 -7.88 0.67 2.17
N VAL A 135 -6.78 0.59 1.43
CA VAL A 135 -6.09 -0.67 1.15
C VAL A 135 -4.84 -0.74 2.01
N LEU A 136 -4.79 -1.71 2.92
CA LEU A 136 -3.61 -1.96 3.75
C LEU A 136 -3.01 -3.32 3.39
N ARG A 137 -1.76 -3.30 2.91
CA ARG A 137 -0.98 -4.50 2.61
C ARG A 137 -0.09 -4.86 3.79
N ILE A 138 -0.37 -6.02 4.38
CA ILE A 138 0.39 -6.59 5.49
C ILE A 138 1.43 -7.56 4.92
N ASN A 139 2.69 -7.42 5.32
CA ASN A 139 3.84 -8.23 4.89
C ASN A 139 3.85 -8.47 3.36
N PRO A 140 3.78 -7.42 2.51
CA PRO A 140 3.69 -7.62 1.07
C PRO A 140 4.97 -8.29 0.52
N ALA A 141 4.80 -9.41 -0.18
CA ALA A 141 5.88 -10.09 -0.91
C ALA A 141 6.03 -9.51 -2.33
N GLN A 142 6.21 -8.19 -2.45
CA GLN A 142 6.42 -7.56 -3.76
C GLN A 142 7.91 -7.31 -3.99
N ASP A 143 8.44 -7.92 -5.04
CA ASP A 143 9.80 -7.65 -5.51
C ASP A 143 9.91 -6.21 -6.00
N ALA A 144 10.92 -5.49 -5.55
CA ALA A 144 11.32 -4.21 -6.13
C ALA A 144 12.37 -4.47 -7.22
N PHE A 145 12.15 -3.97 -8.43
CA PHE A 145 13.11 -4.14 -9.52
C PHE A 145 13.87 -2.85 -9.77
N CYS A 146 15.21 -2.91 -9.77
CA CYS A 146 16.03 -1.73 -10.11
C CYS A 146 15.61 -1.16 -11.48
N PRO A 147 15.37 0.16 -11.61
CA PRO A 147 14.96 0.74 -12.88
C PRO A 147 16.05 0.67 -13.96
N VAL A 148 17.32 0.55 -13.56
CA VAL A 148 18.48 0.56 -14.48
C VAL A 148 18.89 -0.86 -14.88
N CYS A 149 19.33 -1.69 -13.93
CA CYS A 149 19.86 -3.03 -14.22
C CYS A 149 18.81 -4.15 -14.13
N ARG A 150 17.57 -3.84 -13.74
CA ARG A 150 16.43 -4.77 -13.63
C ARG A 150 16.61 -5.93 -12.63
N GLN A 151 17.65 -5.91 -11.81
CA GLN A 151 17.82 -6.89 -10.73
C GLN A 151 16.78 -6.69 -9.63
N ILE A 152 16.39 -7.79 -8.99
CA ILE A 152 15.55 -7.78 -7.78
C ILE A 152 16.37 -7.17 -6.66
N LEU A 153 15.76 -6.20 -5.97
CA LEU A 153 16.31 -5.59 -4.78
C LEU A 153 15.80 -6.37 -3.56
N PRO A 154 16.69 -6.99 -2.76
CA PRO A 154 16.28 -7.85 -1.65
C PRO A 154 15.67 -7.06 -0.48
N THR A 155 15.74 -5.73 -0.51
CA THR A 155 15.20 -4.88 0.55
C THR A 155 13.72 -4.60 0.35
N GLY A 156 12.94 -4.68 1.43
CA GLY A 156 11.52 -4.33 1.41
C GLY A 156 11.27 -2.86 1.04
N HIS A 157 10.26 -2.64 0.20
CA HIS A 157 9.74 -1.31 -0.11
C HIS A 157 8.54 -0.97 0.77
N TRP A 158 8.59 0.18 1.43
CA TRP A 158 7.59 0.65 2.38
C TRP A 158 7.00 1.96 1.92
N TYR A 159 5.67 2.04 1.90
CA TYR A 159 4.94 3.18 1.36
C TYR A 159 3.62 3.43 2.10
N GLY A 160 3.16 4.68 2.02
CA GLY A 160 1.84 5.10 2.48
C GLY A 160 1.38 6.34 1.74
N MET A 161 0.12 6.31 1.30
CA MET A 161 -0.54 7.33 0.52
C MET A 161 -1.75 7.79 1.30
N TYR A 162 -1.81 9.09 1.55
CA TYR A 162 -2.81 9.72 2.40
C TYR A 162 -3.52 10.81 1.61
N ALA A 163 -4.81 10.96 1.87
CA ALA A 163 -5.60 12.09 1.45
C ALA A 163 -5.09 13.39 2.13
N PRO A 164 -5.44 14.58 1.60
CA PRO A 164 -5.03 15.86 2.20
C PRO A 164 -5.45 16.06 3.66
N ASP A 165 -6.52 15.40 4.11
CA ASP A 165 -7.01 15.42 5.50
C ASP A 165 -6.28 14.42 6.42
N GLY A 166 -5.27 13.70 5.90
CA GLY A 166 -4.52 12.67 6.63
C GLY A 166 -5.18 11.29 6.62
N THR A 167 -6.29 11.09 5.92
CA THR A 167 -6.94 9.79 5.76
C THR A 167 -6.06 8.83 4.96
N LEU A 168 -5.79 7.62 5.48
CA LEU A 168 -5.02 6.62 4.73
C LEU A 168 -5.85 6.11 3.55
N ILE A 169 -5.28 6.11 2.35
CA ILE A 169 -5.89 5.55 1.14
C ILE A 169 -5.24 4.20 0.81
N TYR A 170 -3.91 4.17 0.77
CA TYR A 170 -3.15 2.98 0.39
C TYR A 170 -1.87 2.92 1.20
N GLY A 171 -1.51 1.76 1.73
CA GLY A 171 -0.26 1.66 2.46
C GLY A 171 0.15 0.24 2.75
N CYS A 172 1.30 0.09 3.37
CA CYS A 172 1.78 -1.20 3.84
C CYS A 172 2.43 -1.13 5.22
N CYS A 173 2.49 -2.29 5.86
CA CYS A 173 3.25 -2.55 7.07
C CYS A 173 3.74 -4.00 7.10
N SER A 174 4.80 -4.28 7.86
CA SER A 174 5.37 -5.62 7.93
C SER A 174 5.99 -5.97 9.28
N GLY A 175 5.75 -7.18 9.75
CA GLY A 175 6.23 -7.67 11.01
C GLY A 175 7.75 -7.80 11.08
N PRO A 176 8.28 -7.99 12.30
CA PRO A 176 9.71 -8.09 12.57
C PRO A 176 10.42 -9.22 11.79
N ASP A 177 9.70 -10.27 11.37
CA ASP A 177 10.29 -11.44 10.70
C ASP A 177 10.59 -11.22 9.20
N VAL A 178 10.18 -10.10 8.62
CA VAL A 178 10.40 -9.80 7.19
C VAL A 178 11.55 -8.81 6.98
N LEU A 179 12.11 -8.25 8.06
CA LEU A 179 13.27 -7.34 8.00
C LEU A 179 14.62 -8.08 7.89
N THR A 180 14.60 -9.42 7.85
CA THR A 180 15.79 -10.29 7.83
C THR A 180 15.87 -11.23 6.62
N ALA A 181 14.98 -11.08 5.64
CA ALA A 181 15.03 -11.84 4.38
C ALA A 181 15.76 -11.04 3.30
#